data_AF-A0A963FN03-F1
#
_entry.id   AF-A0A963FN03-F1
#
_cell.length_a   1.000
_cell.length_b   1.000
_cell.length_c   1.000
_cell.angle_alpha   90.00
_cell.angle_beta   90.00
_cell.angle_gamma   90.00
#
_symmetry.space_group_name_H-M   'P 1'
#
loop_
_entity.id
_entity.type
_entity.pdbx_description
1 polymer ?
#
loop_
_entity_poly.entity_id
_entity_poly.type
_entity_poly.pdbx_seq_one_letter_code
_entity_poly.pdbx_strand_id
1 'polypeptide(L)'
;MEDVNRELEQLEHSDAVALFQKQIALLQKRLVSDPGFFQQVFIDEGIGAIAWEFQQEELGAGFTKTFWNLLLRGDDMSTVLLRFVWNIPLKFKRKFIRAIERHLADRYPMFKGLSEGWPGANNIPPYIRPPEERSQDFDLVNQGYLGYMGLGYSFREVEMFVWLEVLRDKQCDDRPCELGLPRMDGGENEGGCPVKIHIPELLHLMGEGKFRQAFQLIKESNPLPNVTGRVCPQEIQCQGVCTHNERPIEIGQLEWYLPESERLLNPYALFDQGKAAISPWAVADKPPIAVVGSGPAGLINAYLLTKAGFPVTVFEAFHTLGGVLRYGIPEFRLPNTLIDDVVQKIRLMGGQFVTNFLVGKTATLAEIKRAGFWKIFVGTGAGLPRFMNIPG
;
A
#
# COMPACT_ATOMS: atom_id res chain seq x y z
N MET A 1 -47.50 -38.55 29.16
CA MET A 1 -47.14 -38.14 27.77
C MET A 1 -48.33 -37.49 27.08
N GLU A 2 -49.53 -38.08 27.10
CA GLU A 2 -50.73 -37.44 26.53
C GLU A 2 -51.09 -36.10 27.17
N ASP A 3 -50.96 -35.96 28.50
CA ASP A 3 -51.31 -34.71 29.19
C ASP A 3 -50.37 -33.53 28.84
N VAL A 4 -49.07 -33.84 28.73
CA VAL A 4 -48.03 -32.87 28.33
C VAL A 4 -48.19 -32.44 26.87
N ASN A 5 -48.54 -33.36 25.97
CA ASN A 5 -48.81 -33.03 24.58
C ASN A 5 -50.06 -32.15 24.43
N ARG A 6 -51.07 -32.36 25.30
CA ARG A 6 -52.30 -31.59 25.29
C ARG A 6 -52.11 -30.18 25.86
N GLU A 7 -51.27 -30.01 26.88
CA GLU A 7 -50.82 -28.69 27.36
C GLU A 7 -49.97 -27.96 26.31
N LEU A 8 -49.11 -28.67 25.58
CA LEU A 8 -48.33 -28.12 24.46
C LEU A 8 -49.24 -27.63 23.32
N GLU A 9 -50.24 -28.41 22.92
CA GLU A 9 -51.23 -28.00 21.90
C GLU A 9 -52.01 -26.76 22.36
N GLN A 10 -52.41 -26.69 23.63
CA GLN A 10 -53.11 -25.53 24.19
C GLN A 10 -52.22 -24.27 24.24
N LEU A 11 -50.93 -24.43 24.55
CA LEU A 11 -49.97 -23.33 24.54
C LEU A 11 -49.65 -22.85 23.13
N GLU A 12 -49.51 -23.76 22.15
CA GLU A 12 -49.29 -23.42 20.74
C GLU A 12 -50.44 -22.59 20.15
N HIS A 13 -51.66 -22.80 20.65
CA HIS A 13 -52.87 -22.10 20.21
C HIS A 13 -53.21 -20.89 21.10
N SER A 14 -52.36 -20.55 22.07
CA SER A 14 -52.57 -19.39 22.93
C SER A 14 -52.39 -18.07 22.19
N ASP A 15 -53.11 -17.04 22.63
CA ASP A 15 -52.97 -15.68 22.10
C ASP A 15 -51.55 -15.14 22.24
N ALA A 16 -50.81 -15.58 23.26
CA ALA A 16 -49.41 -15.22 23.47
C ALA A 16 -48.50 -15.79 22.37
N VAL A 17 -48.66 -17.07 22.01
CA VAL A 17 -47.90 -17.69 20.92
C VAL A 17 -48.32 -17.13 19.57
N ALA A 18 -49.60 -16.86 19.36
CA ALA A 18 -50.08 -16.21 18.13
C ALA A 18 -49.53 -14.77 17.97
N LEU A 19 -49.46 -14.00 19.07
CA LEU A 19 -48.84 -12.67 19.08
C LEU A 19 -47.35 -12.74 18.82
N PHE A 20 -46.65 -13.69 19.44
CA PHE A 20 -45.23 -13.92 19.22
C PHE A 20 -44.92 -14.31 17.77
N GLN A 21 -45.70 -15.22 17.17
CA GLN A 21 -45.54 -15.59 15.77
C GLN A 21 -45.82 -14.41 14.84
N LYS A 22 -46.83 -13.57 15.13
CA LYS A 22 -47.06 -12.32 14.39
C LYS A 22 -45.90 -11.36 14.49
N GLN A 23 -45.29 -11.20 15.67
CA GLN A 23 -44.11 -10.36 15.87
C GLN A 23 -42.89 -10.90 15.13
N ILE A 24 -42.63 -12.21 15.17
CA ILE A 24 -41.56 -12.86 14.40
C ILE A 24 -41.79 -12.71 12.89
N ALA A 25 -43.00 -12.92 12.40
CA ALA A 25 -43.31 -12.73 10.97
C ALA A 25 -43.09 -11.27 10.53
N LEU A 26 -43.39 -10.31 11.40
CA LEU A 26 -43.18 -8.88 11.15
C LEU A 26 -41.69 -8.51 11.17
N LEU A 27 -40.91 -9.11 12.08
CA LEU A 27 -39.45 -9.02 12.13
C LEU A 27 -38.80 -9.65 10.89
N GLN A 28 -39.22 -10.85 10.48
CA GLN A 28 -38.75 -11.51 9.26
C GLN A 28 -39.07 -10.67 8.03
N LYS A 29 -40.28 -10.11 7.94
CA LYS A 29 -40.68 -9.24 6.83
C LYS A 29 -39.84 -7.95 6.80
N ARG A 30 -39.53 -7.36 7.96
CA ARG A 30 -38.62 -6.22 8.08
C ARG A 30 -37.18 -6.58 7.70
N LEU A 31 -36.68 -7.75 8.13
CA LEU A 31 -35.34 -8.23 7.79
C LEU A 31 -35.17 -8.44 6.29
N VAL A 32 -36.23 -8.91 5.61
CA VAL A 32 -36.24 -9.08 4.15
C VAL A 32 -36.40 -7.73 3.43
N SER A 33 -37.21 -6.80 3.96
CA SER A 33 -37.48 -5.52 3.31
C SER A 33 -36.36 -4.49 3.51
N ASP A 34 -35.64 -4.57 4.62
CA ASP A 34 -34.54 -3.68 4.98
C ASP A 34 -33.44 -4.45 5.74
N PRO A 35 -32.64 -5.28 5.05
CA PRO A 35 -31.53 -6.01 5.67
C PRO A 35 -30.47 -5.07 6.26
N GLY A 36 -30.31 -3.89 5.66
CA GLY A 36 -29.35 -2.86 6.07
C GLY A 36 -29.66 -2.27 7.44
N PHE A 37 -30.93 -2.05 7.78
CA PHE A 37 -31.33 -1.58 9.11
C PHE A 37 -30.89 -2.52 10.24
N PHE A 38 -31.10 -3.84 10.09
CA PHE A 38 -30.68 -4.79 11.14
C PHE A 38 -29.17 -4.90 11.22
N GLN A 39 -28.47 -4.91 10.08
CA GLN A 39 -27.01 -4.87 10.05
C GLN A 39 -26.48 -3.62 10.78
N GLN A 40 -27.10 -2.47 10.55
CA GLN A 40 -26.77 -1.20 11.20
C GLN A 40 -27.05 -1.25 12.72
N VAL A 41 -28.20 -1.76 13.16
CA VAL A 41 -28.54 -1.89 14.59
C VAL A 41 -27.56 -2.83 15.33
N PHE A 42 -27.21 -3.98 14.73
CA PHE A 42 -26.23 -4.89 15.31
C PHE A 42 -24.82 -4.29 15.33
N ILE A 43 -24.45 -3.53 14.30
CA ILE A 43 -23.20 -2.77 14.28
C ILE A 43 -23.22 -1.70 15.36
N ASP A 44 -24.30 -0.95 15.53
CA ASP A 44 -24.40 0.16 16.48
C ASP A 44 -24.40 -0.34 17.93
N GLU A 45 -25.14 -1.42 18.25
CA GLU A 45 -25.10 -2.06 19.58
C GLU A 45 -23.74 -2.71 19.86
N GLY A 46 -23.17 -3.41 18.87
CA GLY A 46 -21.85 -4.04 18.99
C GLY A 46 -20.72 -3.02 19.17
N ILE A 47 -20.73 -1.93 18.40
CA ILE A 47 -19.82 -0.81 18.56
C ILE A 47 -20.05 -0.10 19.89
N GLY A 48 -21.30 0.01 20.35
CA GLY A 48 -21.60 0.53 21.68
C GLY A 48 -20.93 -0.25 22.81
N ALA A 49 -20.99 -1.59 22.74
CA ALA A 49 -20.30 -2.47 23.69
C ALA A 49 -18.77 -2.33 23.62
N ILE A 50 -18.20 -2.27 22.42
CA ILE A 50 -16.77 -2.05 22.22
C ILE A 50 -16.36 -0.67 22.77
N ALA A 51 -17.12 0.38 22.46
CA ALA A 51 -16.87 1.71 22.97
C ALA A 51 -16.90 1.76 24.50
N TRP A 52 -17.83 1.03 25.13
CA TRP A 52 -17.91 0.89 26.58
C TRP A 52 -16.67 0.20 27.17
N GLU A 53 -16.17 -0.87 26.54
CA GLU A 53 -14.90 -1.53 26.94
C GLU A 53 -13.73 -0.53 26.87
N PHE A 54 -13.67 0.28 25.82
CA PHE A 54 -12.65 1.32 25.68
C PHE A 54 -12.76 2.44 26.74
N GLN A 55 -13.90 2.60 27.42
CA GLN A 55 -14.04 3.52 28.56
C GLN A 55 -13.47 2.95 29.87
N GLN A 56 -13.35 1.62 30.01
CA GLN A 56 -12.78 0.99 31.21
C GLN A 56 -11.34 1.42 31.45
N GLU A 57 -10.86 1.39 32.68
CA GLU A 57 -9.49 1.84 33.00
C GLU A 57 -8.43 1.11 32.15
N GLU A 58 -8.58 -0.21 32.05
CA GLU A 58 -7.76 -1.10 31.21
C GLU A 58 -8.65 -2.02 30.36
N LEU A 59 -8.15 -2.44 29.19
CA LEU A 59 -8.80 -3.45 28.38
C LEU A 59 -8.40 -4.84 28.89
N GLY A 60 -9.38 -5.66 29.26
CA GLY A 60 -9.12 -7.01 29.78
C GLY A 60 -8.53 -7.96 28.74
N ALA A 61 -7.87 -9.02 29.22
CA ALA A 61 -7.23 -10.03 28.35
C ALA A 61 -8.23 -10.74 27.41
N GLY A 62 -9.41 -11.10 27.93
CA GLY A 62 -10.45 -11.79 27.14
C GLY A 62 -11.02 -10.93 26.02
N PHE A 63 -11.31 -9.66 26.32
CA PHE A 63 -11.72 -8.67 25.33
C PHE A 63 -10.62 -8.45 24.30
N THR A 64 -9.39 -8.18 24.73
CA THR A 64 -8.26 -7.87 23.84
C THR A 64 -8.00 -8.98 22.83
N LYS A 65 -7.97 -10.25 23.28
CA LYS A 65 -7.79 -11.41 22.39
C LYS A 65 -8.94 -11.57 21.41
N THR A 66 -10.17 -11.44 21.87
CA THR A 66 -11.36 -11.52 21.02
C THR A 66 -11.36 -10.41 19.97
N PHE A 67 -11.13 -9.17 20.41
CA PHE A 67 -11.12 -8.00 19.54
C PHE A 67 -10.01 -8.09 18.49
N TRP A 68 -8.80 -8.51 18.87
CA TRP A 68 -7.71 -8.75 17.92
C TRP A 68 -8.08 -9.82 16.88
N ASN A 69 -8.67 -10.94 17.31
CA ASN A 69 -9.14 -11.97 16.39
C ASN A 69 -10.24 -11.48 15.44
N LEU A 70 -11.09 -10.55 15.87
CA LEU A 70 -12.08 -9.90 15.01
C LEU A 70 -11.40 -9.02 13.94
N LEU A 71 -10.37 -8.24 14.32
CA LEU A 71 -9.60 -7.42 13.37
C LEU A 71 -8.88 -8.28 12.30
N LEU A 72 -8.45 -9.48 12.67
CA LEU A 72 -7.77 -10.40 11.75
C LEU A 72 -8.68 -11.04 10.69
N ARG A 73 -10.02 -11.00 10.85
CA ARG A 73 -10.95 -11.71 9.95
C ARG A 73 -10.88 -11.28 8.50
N GLY A 74 -10.57 -10.01 8.22
CA GLY A 74 -10.50 -9.49 6.85
C GLY A 74 -11.85 -9.42 6.15
N ASP A 75 -12.94 -9.35 6.91
CA ASP A 75 -14.32 -9.16 6.44
C ASP A 75 -14.81 -7.70 6.68
N ASP A 76 -16.03 -7.40 6.25
CA ASP A 76 -16.63 -6.06 6.42
C ASP A 76 -16.68 -5.62 7.89
N MET A 77 -16.93 -6.54 8.82
CA MET A 77 -16.94 -6.25 10.25
C MET A 77 -15.55 -5.81 10.70
N SER A 78 -14.49 -6.55 10.34
CA SER A 78 -13.12 -6.17 10.65
C SER A 78 -12.76 -4.77 10.11
N THR A 79 -13.23 -4.41 8.91
CA THR A 79 -13.05 -3.07 8.33
C THR A 79 -13.73 -1.98 9.16
N VAL A 80 -14.97 -2.22 9.61
CA VAL A 80 -15.69 -1.32 10.53
C VAL A 80 -14.95 -1.15 11.85
N LEU A 81 -14.37 -2.23 12.40
CA LEU A 81 -13.60 -2.17 13.64
C LEU A 81 -12.26 -1.42 13.49
N LEU A 82 -11.55 -1.60 12.37
CA LEU A 82 -10.35 -0.81 12.05
C LEU A 82 -10.71 0.68 11.99
N ARG A 83 -11.80 1.01 11.29
CA ARG A 83 -12.33 2.37 11.20
C ARG A 83 -12.72 2.94 12.57
N PHE A 84 -13.32 2.14 13.45
CA PHE A 84 -13.60 2.55 14.82
C PHE A 84 -12.32 2.95 15.54
N VAL A 85 -11.30 2.08 15.59
CA VAL A 85 -10.04 2.35 16.29
C VAL A 85 -9.25 3.49 15.63
N TRP A 86 -9.36 3.67 14.32
CA TRP A 86 -8.76 4.80 13.62
C TRP A 86 -9.32 6.15 14.10
N ASN A 87 -10.61 6.23 14.38
CA ASN A 87 -11.31 7.47 14.71
C ASN A 87 -11.42 7.77 16.22
N ILE A 88 -11.11 6.82 17.11
CA ILE A 88 -11.13 7.10 18.55
C ILE A 88 -9.99 8.06 18.96
N PRO A 89 -10.19 8.88 20.01
CA PRO A 89 -9.14 9.73 20.56
C PRO A 89 -7.84 8.99 20.90
N LEU A 90 -6.70 9.68 20.76
CA LEU A 90 -5.36 9.11 20.98
C LEU A 90 -5.19 8.40 22.33
N LYS A 91 -5.82 8.90 23.41
CA LYS A 91 -5.78 8.26 24.74
C LYS A 91 -6.30 6.82 24.72
N PHE A 92 -7.30 6.55 23.87
CA PHE A 92 -7.91 5.24 23.71
C PHE A 92 -7.08 4.36 22.76
N LYS A 93 -6.49 4.94 21.71
CA LYS A 93 -5.49 4.24 20.88
C LYS A 93 -4.31 3.75 21.75
N ARG A 94 -3.76 4.60 22.61
CA ARG A 94 -2.69 4.23 23.57
C ARG A 94 -3.12 3.11 24.51
N LYS A 95 -4.38 3.11 24.97
CA LYS A 95 -4.95 2.02 25.78
C LYS A 95 -4.97 0.70 25.01
N PHE A 96 -5.40 0.73 23.74
CA PHE A 96 -5.36 -0.43 22.85
C PHE A 96 -3.94 -0.95 22.64
N ILE A 97 -2.96 -0.08 22.37
CA ILE A 97 -1.55 -0.48 22.21
C ILE A 97 -1.00 -1.15 23.48
N ARG A 98 -1.27 -0.59 24.66
CA ARG A 98 -0.90 -1.22 25.95
C ARG A 98 -1.55 -2.59 26.14
N ALA A 99 -2.80 -2.74 25.70
CA ALA A 99 -3.53 -3.99 25.84
C ALA A 99 -2.95 -5.09 24.93
N ILE A 100 -2.69 -4.79 23.65
CA ILE A 100 -2.08 -5.76 22.72
C ILE A 100 -0.67 -6.14 23.15
N GLU A 101 0.11 -5.20 23.67
CA GLU A 101 1.40 -5.50 24.29
C GLU A 101 1.24 -6.47 25.46
N ARG A 102 0.39 -6.14 26.43
CA ARG A 102 0.25 -6.93 27.66
C ARG A 102 -0.32 -8.33 27.42
N HIS A 103 -1.20 -8.48 26.43
CA HIS A 103 -2.02 -9.69 26.29
C HIS A 103 -1.71 -10.53 25.05
N LEU A 104 -0.95 -9.99 24.09
CA LEU A 104 -0.62 -10.67 22.83
C LEU A 104 0.88 -10.80 22.56
N ALA A 105 1.76 -10.21 23.39
CA ALA A 105 3.22 -10.28 23.18
C ALA A 105 3.79 -11.72 23.14
N ASP A 106 3.12 -12.68 23.79
CA ASP A 106 3.51 -14.10 23.72
C ASP A 106 3.44 -14.66 22.29
N ARG A 107 2.41 -14.25 21.52
CA ARG A 107 2.24 -14.61 20.10
C ARG A 107 3.00 -13.66 19.17
N TYR A 108 3.09 -12.38 19.55
CA TYR A 108 3.71 -11.31 18.78
C TYR A 108 4.85 -10.67 19.58
N PRO A 109 6.05 -11.26 19.60
CA PRO A 109 7.16 -10.75 20.42
C PRO A 109 7.53 -9.30 20.14
N MET A 110 7.29 -8.82 18.91
CA MET A 110 7.50 -7.43 18.52
C MET A 110 6.56 -6.42 19.20
N PHE A 111 5.51 -6.87 19.90
CA PHE A 111 4.65 -5.97 20.68
C PHE A 111 5.24 -5.65 22.06
N LYS A 112 6.24 -6.40 22.53
CA LYS A 112 6.87 -6.15 23.83
C LYS A 112 7.55 -4.78 23.86
N GLY A 113 7.18 -3.93 24.81
CA GLY A 113 7.66 -2.55 24.91
C GLY A 113 7.04 -1.59 23.89
N LEU A 114 6.11 -2.04 23.03
CA LEU A 114 5.56 -1.20 21.94
C LEU A 114 4.87 0.06 22.46
N SER A 115 4.21 0.00 23.62
CA SER A 115 3.50 1.16 24.17
C SER A 115 4.42 2.25 24.72
N GLU A 116 5.69 1.94 24.97
CA GLU A 116 6.67 2.91 25.45
C GLU A 116 6.98 3.93 24.35
N GLY A 117 6.64 5.21 24.57
CA GLY A 117 6.87 6.27 23.59
C GLY A 117 5.94 6.26 22.37
N TRP A 118 4.99 5.33 22.27
CA TRP A 118 4.02 5.29 21.17
C TRP A 118 3.04 6.47 21.21
N PRO A 119 2.70 7.10 20.06
CA PRO A 119 3.08 6.74 18.69
C PRO A 119 4.37 7.40 18.16
N GLY A 120 4.99 8.31 18.92
CA GLY A 120 5.99 9.24 18.39
C GLY A 120 7.44 8.72 18.36
N ALA A 121 7.78 7.80 19.26
CA ALA A 121 9.15 7.31 19.46
C ALA A 121 9.32 5.83 19.13
N ASN A 122 8.22 5.07 19.03
CA ASN A 122 8.26 3.62 18.93
C ASN A 122 7.23 3.09 17.92
N ASN A 123 7.60 2.01 17.24
CA ASN A 123 6.81 1.32 16.24
C ASN A 123 7.25 -0.13 16.06
N ILE A 124 6.46 -0.90 15.31
CA ILE A 124 6.90 -2.19 14.80
C ILE A 124 7.77 -1.90 13.58
N PRO A 125 9.09 -2.19 13.64
CA PRO A 125 9.97 -1.91 12.52
C PRO A 125 9.68 -2.86 11.35
N PRO A 126 9.99 -2.46 10.10
CA PRO A 126 10.05 -3.42 8.99
C PRO A 126 11.04 -4.54 9.30
N TYR A 127 10.77 -5.76 8.81
CA TYR A 127 11.68 -6.89 8.99
C TYR A 127 12.94 -6.72 8.15
N ILE A 128 14.08 -6.74 8.84
CA ILE A 128 15.42 -6.74 8.26
C ILE A 128 16.08 -8.07 8.61
N ARG A 129 16.64 -8.73 7.60
CA ARG A 129 17.33 -10.01 7.80
C ARG A 129 18.55 -9.85 8.72
N PRO A 130 18.87 -10.85 9.56
CA PRO A 130 20.07 -10.85 10.37
C PRO A 130 21.35 -10.64 9.54
N PRO A 131 22.35 -9.90 10.05
CA PRO A 131 23.64 -9.68 9.38
C PRO A 131 24.32 -10.96 8.90
N GLU A 132 24.26 -12.02 9.69
CA GLU A 132 24.90 -13.31 9.42
C GLU A 132 24.32 -13.94 8.16
N GLU A 133 22.99 -13.88 7.99
CA GLU A 133 22.30 -14.42 6.81
C GLU A 133 22.54 -13.56 5.57
N ARG A 134 22.31 -12.25 5.66
CA ARG A 134 22.38 -11.34 4.50
C ARG A 134 23.79 -11.10 3.95
N SER A 135 24.81 -11.60 4.65
CA SER A 135 26.21 -11.54 4.20
C SER A 135 26.57 -12.63 3.17
N GLN A 136 25.69 -13.62 2.98
CA GLN A 136 25.96 -14.82 2.18
C GLN A 136 25.28 -14.82 0.80
N ASP A 137 24.40 -13.85 0.54
CA ASP A 137 23.59 -13.79 -0.69
C ASP A 137 23.27 -12.34 -1.09
N PHE A 138 22.52 -12.19 -2.19
CA PHE A 138 22.01 -10.91 -2.70
C PHE A 138 20.50 -10.78 -2.54
N ASP A 139 19.88 -11.60 -1.69
CA ASP A 139 18.46 -11.49 -1.42
C ASP A 139 18.17 -10.19 -0.65
N LEU A 140 16.91 -9.75 -0.70
CA LEU A 140 16.49 -8.50 -0.08
C LEU A 140 16.88 -8.44 1.40
N VAL A 141 17.68 -7.43 1.76
CA VAL A 141 18.05 -7.14 3.15
C VAL A 141 16.84 -6.67 3.95
N ASN A 142 16.14 -5.68 3.41
CA ASN A 142 14.91 -5.14 3.98
C ASN A 142 13.72 -5.79 3.25
N GLN A 143 13.07 -6.74 3.93
CA GLN A 143 11.88 -7.41 3.42
C GLN A 143 10.59 -6.75 3.92
N GLY A 144 10.68 -5.59 4.57
CA GLY A 144 9.54 -4.81 5.04
C GLY A 144 8.65 -5.57 5.99
N TYR A 145 7.39 -5.19 6.03
CA TYR A 145 6.41 -5.92 6.83
C TYR A 145 6.13 -7.32 6.28
N LEU A 146 6.21 -7.53 4.96
CA LEU A 146 5.98 -8.85 4.36
C LEU A 146 7.04 -9.90 4.76
N GLY A 147 8.24 -9.47 5.16
CA GLY A 147 9.27 -10.37 5.72
C GLY A 147 8.80 -11.15 6.96
N TYR A 148 7.87 -10.59 7.74
CA TYR A 148 7.26 -11.32 8.86
C TYR A 148 6.55 -12.61 8.42
N MET A 149 6.09 -12.72 7.16
CA MET A 149 5.51 -13.98 6.67
C MET A 149 6.53 -15.14 6.71
N GLY A 150 7.83 -14.84 6.53
CA GLY A 150 8.91 -15.82 6.66
C GLY A 150 9.08 -16.36 8.08
N LEU A 151 8.56 -15.66 9.10
CA LEU A 151 8.56 -16.09 10.49
C LEU A 151 7.28 -16.86 10.88
N GLY A 152 6.41 -17.17 9.92
CA GLY A 152 5.17 -17.92 10.14
C GLY A 152 3.97 -17.07 10.54
N TYR A 153 4.00 -15.75 10.31
CA TYR A 153 2.81 -14.90 10.42
C TYR A 153 1.98 -14.97 9.14
N SER A 154 0.67 -15.06 9.28
CA SER A 154 -0.27 -14.99 8.16
C SER A 154 -0.25 -13.61 7.51
N PHE A 155 -0.70 -13.52 6.25
CA PHE A 155 -0.85 -12.24 5.55
C PHE A 155 -1.72 -11.24 6.33
N ARG A 156 -2.82 -11.72 6.96
CA ARG A 156 -3.69 -10.87 7.78
C ARG A 156 -2.99 -10.32 9.02
N GLU A 157 -2.18 -11.12 9.70
CA GLU A 157 -1.37 -10.65 10.83
C GLU A 157 -0.36 -9.58 10.38
N VAL A 158 0.27 -9.78 9.23
CA VAL A 158 1.20 -8.81 8.66
C VAL A 158 0.51 -7.51 8.26
N GLU A 159 -0.67 -7.56 7.64
CA GLU A 159 -1.46 -6.36 7.36
C GLU A 159 -1.80 -5.61 8.65
N MET A 160 -2.05 -6.31 9.77
CA MET A 160 -2.25 -5.65 11.06
C MET A 160 -0.99 -4.95 11.58
N PHE A 161 0.21 -5.48 11.33
CA PHE A 161 1.44 -4.76 11.68
C PHE A 161 1.59 -3.46 10.87
N VAL A 162 1.26 -3.51 9.58
CA VAL A 162 1.19 -2.33 8.71
C VAL A 162 0.13 -1.35 9.19
N TRP A 163 -1.05 -1.83 9.56
CA TRP A 163 -2.13 -0.98 10.05
C TRP A 163 -1.77 -0.33 11.40
N LEU A 164 -1.05 -1.03 12.29
CA LEU A 164 -0.52 -0.46 13.53
C LEU A 164 0.52 0.65 13.28
N GLU A 165 1.32 0.55 12.22
CA GLU A 165 2.20 1.63 11.77
C GLU A 165 1.37 2.83 11.28
N VAL A 166 0.33 2.60 10.48
CA VAL A 166 -0.59 3.66 10.03
C VAL A 166 -1.32 4.31 11.20
N LEU A 167 -1.73 3.56 12.22
CA LEU A 167 -2.46 4.05 13.40
C LEU A 167 -1.68 5.10 14.19
N ARG A 168 -0.36 5.19 13.98
CA ARG A 168 0.51 6.22 14.56
C ARG A 168 0.28 7.61 13.95
N ASP A 169 -0.35 7.70 12.79
CA ASP A 169 -0.58 8.95 12.10
C ASP A 169 -1.28 9.99 13.00
N LYS A 170 -0.80 11.23 12.92
CA LYS A 170 -1.35 12.37 13.67
C LYS A 170 -2.54 13.01 12.96
N GLN A 171 -2.84 12.62 11.70
CA GLN A 171 -3.87 13.23 10.86
C GLN A 171 -3.64 14.74 10.72
N CYS A 172 -2.42 15.11 10.32
CA CYS A 172 -2.00 16.50 10.29
C CYS A 172 -2.70 17.31 9.18
N ASP A 173 -3.18 18.51 9.53
CA ASP A 173 -3.81 19.43 8.58
C ASP A 173 -2.80 20.12 7.63
N ASP A 174 -1.55 20.31 8.07
CA ASP A 174 -0.49 21.02 7.35
C ASP A 174 0.25 20.15 6.31
N ARG A 175 0.08 18.82 6.37
CA ARG A 175 0.54 17.84 5.36
C ARG A 175 2.02 17.99 4.94
N PRO A 176 2.97 18.16 5.87
CA PRO A 176 4.35 18.47 5.51
C PRO A 176 5.01 17.34 4.71
N CYS A 177 4.59 16.08 4.88
CA CYS A 177 5.09 14.95 4.10
C CYS A 177 4.77 15.04 2.60
N GLU A 178 3.67 15.70 2.22
CA GLU A 178 3.26 15.92 0.83
C GLU A 178 3.91 17.17 0.25
N LEU A 179 3.87 18.27 1.01
CA LEU A 179 4.32 19.57 0.52
C LEU A 179 5.82 19.80 0.72
N GLY A 180 6.42 19.33 1.81
CA GLY A 180 7.76 19.70 2.27
C GLY A 180 7.75 20.91 3.22
N LEU A 181 8.93 21.34 3.68
CA LEU A 181 9.07 22.54 4.50
C LEU A 181 8.85 23.80 3.64
N PRO A 182 7.92 24.70 4.04
CA PRO A 182 7.69 25.95 3.32
C PRO A 182 8.96 26.78 3.23
N ARG A 183 9.38 27.13 2.01
CA ARG A 183 10.49 28.08 1.82
C ARG A 183 9.98 29.51 1.85
N MET A 184 10.68 30.37 2.60
CA MET A 184 10.36 31.80 2.71
C MET A 184 10.64 32.60 1.43
N ASP A 185 11.45 32.05 0.51
CA ASP A 185 11.84 32.69 -0.75
C ASP A 185 10.92 32.36 -1.94
N GLY A 186 9.84 31.59 -1.72
CA GLY A 186 8.93 31.16 -2.79
C GLY A 186 9.47 30.05 -3.69
N GLY A 187 10.62 29.44 -3.36
CA GLY A 187 11.17 28.27 -4.04
C GLY A 187 10.41 26.96 -3.74
N GLU A 188 10.78 25.87 -4.41
CA GLU A 188 10.25 24.52 -4.12
C GLU A 188 10.59 24.11 -2.69
N ASN A 189 9.62 23.59 -1.95
CA ASN A 189 9.77 23.21 -0.55
C ASN A 189 10.97 22.27 -0.31
N GLU A 190 11.62 22.44 0.85
CA GLU A 190 12.73 21.58 1.26
C GLU A 190 12.20 20.31 1.94
N GLY A 191 12.52 19.13 1.41
CA GLY A 191 11.95 17.86 1.86
C GLY A 191 10.56 17.58 1.29
N GLY A 192 9.80 16.66 1.90
CA GLY A 192 8.51 16.21 1.36
C GLY A 192 8.64 15.28 0.15
N CYS A 193 7.51 14.95 -0.49
CA CYS A 193 7.47 14.05 -1.63
C CYS A 193 7.66 14.81 -2.96
N PRO A 194 8.70 14.54 -3.77
CA PRO A 194 8.91 15.26 -5.04
C PRO A 194 7.77 15.10 -6.06
N VAL A 195 7.03 13.99 -5.99
CA VAL A 195 5.88 13.72 -6.86
C VAL A 195 4.54 13.99 -6.17
N LYS A 196 4.56 14.66 -5.00
CA LYS A 196 3.39 15.12 -4.25
C LYS A 196 2.33 14.04 -4.04
N ILE A 197 2.76 12.85 -3.59
CA ILE A 197 1.81 11.81 -3.17
C ILE A 197 0.93 12.39 -2.06
N HIS A 198 -0.38 12.19 -2.16
CA HIS A 198 -1.36 12.55 -1.12
C HIS A 198 -1.24 11.62 0.10
N ILE A 199 -0.09 11.68 0.80
CA ILE A 199 0.27 10.79 1.91
C ILE A 199 -0.76 10.83 3.04
N PRO A 200 -1.30 11.98 3.48
CA PRO A 200 -2.33 12.00 4.51
C PRO A 200 -3.61 11.25 4.09
N GLU A 201 -4.02 11.37 2.84
CA GLU A 201 -5.18 10.66 2.31
C GLU A 201 -4.89 9.15 2.15
N LEU A 202 -3.67 8.81 1.74
CA LEU A 202 -3.19 7.43 1.72
C LEU A 202 -3.29 6.78 3.11
N LEU A 203 -2.76 7.44 4.14
CA LEU A 203 -2.81 6.97 5.53
C LEU A 203 -4.24 6.90 6.04
N HIS A 204 -5.11 7.86 5.70
CA HIS A 204 -6.51 7.84 6.05
C HIS A 204 -7.22 6.59 5.47
N LEU A 205 -7.04 6.30 4.17
CA LEU A 205 -7.61 5.12 3.55
C LEU A 205 -7.09 3.83 4.20
N MET A 206 -5.80 3.72 4.46
CA MET A 206 -5.23 2.54 5.14
C MET A 206 -5.75 2.42 6.58
N GLY A 207 -5.88 3.54 7.30
CA GLY A 207 -6.41 3.60 8.67
C GLY A 207 -7.85 3.10 8.76
N GLU A 208 -8.68 3.43 7.77
CA GLU A 208 -10.04 2.90 7.63
C GLU A 208 -10.13 1.47 7.07
N GLY A 209 -9.00 0.78 6.88
CA GLY A 209 -8.94 -0.59 6.35
C GLY A 209 -9.09 -0.68 4.82
N LYS A 210 -9.05 0.44 4.09
CA LYS A 210 -9.29 0.53 2.65
C LYS A 210 -7.98 0.42 1.84
N PHE A 211 -7.17 -0.61 2.11
CA PHE A 211 -5.84 -0.79 1.50
C PHE A 211 -5.84 -0.78 -0.03
N ARG A 212 -6.84 -1.41 -0.67
CA ARG A 212 -6.95 -1.40 -2.14
C ARG A 212 -7.19 0.01 -2.69
N GLN A 213 -8.00 0.83 -2.02
CA GLN A 213 -8.23 2.22 -2.43
C GLN A 213 -6.97 3.06 -2.25
N ALA A 214 -6.25 2.84 -1.14
CA ALA A 214 -4.94 3.45 -0.90
C ALA A 214 -3.95 3.10 -2.02
N PHE A 215 -3.93 1.85 -2.47
CA PHE A 215 -3.11 1.43 -3.61
C PHE A 215 -3.51 2.11 -4.93
N GLN A 216 -4.80 2.32 -5.21
CA GLN A 216 -5.22 3.06 -6.40
C GLN A 216 -4.76 4.52 -6.36
N LEU A 217 -4.94 5.18 -5.20
CA LEU A 217 -4.51 6.57 -5.00
C LEU A 217 -3.02 6.78 -5.30
N ILE A 218 -2.16 5.90 -4.77
CA ILE A 218 -0.72 6.02 -5.02
C ILE A 218 -0.35 5.69 -6.47
N LYS A 219 -1.02 4.73 -7.10
CA LYS A 219 -0.78 4.33 -8.50
C LYS A 219 -1.12 5.44 -9.49
N GLU A 220 -2.07 6.32 -9.15
CA GLU A 220 -2.42 7.50 -9.95
C GLU A 220 -1.31 8.56 -9.92
N SER A 221 -0.66 8.74 -8.77
CA SER A 221 0.38 9.77 -8.55
C SER A 221 1.78 9.29 -8.96
N ASN A 222 2.07 8.02 -8.72
CA ASN A 222 3.37 7.41 -8.92
C ASN A 222 3.24 6.06 -9.64
N PRO A 223 3.77 5.91 -10.86
CA PRO A 223 3.71 4.63 -11.58
C PRO A 223 4.68 3.55 -11.05
N LEU A 224 5.60 3.90 -10.14
CA LEU A 224 6.63 3.00 -9.59
C LEU A 224 6.68 2.96 -8.05
N PRO A 225 5.55 2.79 -7.33
CA PRO A 225 5.53 2.85 -5.87
C PRO A 225 6.42 1.75 -5.23
N ASN A 226 6.51 0.57 -5.84
CA ASN A 226 7.39 -0.50 -5.34
C ASN A 226 8.89 -0.18 -5.49
N VAL A 227 9.26 0.75 -6.39
CA VAL A 227 10.66 1.19 -6.54
C VAL A 227 10.94 2.34 -5.58
N THR A 228 10.17 3.42 -5.64
CA THR A 228 10.36 4.63 -4.81
C THR A 228 10.25 4.32 -3.33
N GLY A 229 9.31 3.47 -2.90
CA GLY A 229 9.19 3.06 -1.51
C GLY A 229 10.42 2.33 -0.97
N ARG A 230 11.26 1.74 -1.84
CA ARG A 230 12.49 1.03 -1.46
C ARG A 230 13.75 1.88 -1.53
N VAL A 231 13.80 2.83 -2.49
CA VAL A 231 15.07 3.50 -2.84
C VAL A 231 15.05 5.01 -2.69
N CYS A 232 13.89 5.64 -2.51
CA CYS A 232 13.86 7.05 -2.15
C CYS A 232 14.66 7.27 -0.86
N PRO A 233 15.41 8.38 -0.74
CA PRO A 233 16.05 8.76 0.50
C PRO A 233 15.00 9.45 1.38
N GLN A 234 14.10 8.67 2.01
CA GLN A 234 12.92 9.21 2.70
C GLN A 234 13.30 10.16 3.84
N GLU A 235 14.45 9.97 4.47
CA GLU A 235 15.01 10.77 5.56
C GLU A 235 15.28 12.23 5.19
N ILE A 236 15.47 12.53 3.90
CA ILE A 236 15.58 13.90 3.38
C ILE A 236 14.39 14.28 2.48
N GLN A 237 13.32 13.48 2.52
CA GLN A 237 12.09 13.66 1.76
C GLN A 237 10.87 13.61 2.69
N CYS A 238 9.88 12.76 2.40
CA CYS A 238 8.60 12.70 3.11
C CYS A 238 8.73 12.33 4.60
N GLN A 239 9.69 11.47 4.98
CA GLN A 239 9.91 11.09 6.38
C GLN A 239 10.72 12.15 7.13
N GLY A 240 11.62 12.86 6.45
CA GLY A 240 12.42 13.95 7.04
C GLY A 240 11.60 15.16 7.50
N VAL A 241 10.40 15.32 6.97
CA VAL A 241 9.45 16.40 7.31
C VAL A 241 8.22 15.91 8.07
N CYS A 242 8.21 14.65 8.50
CA CYS A 242 7.11 14.11 9.30
C CYS A 242 7.03 14.84 10.65
N THR A 243 5.80 15.07 11.14
CA THR A 243 5.58 15.73 12.43
C THR A 243 5.94 14.84 13.64
N HIS A 244 6.25 13.56 13.42
CA HIS A 244 6.87 12.70 14.42
C HIS A 244 8.39 12.88 14.34
N ASN A 245 8.97 13.56 15.34
CA ASN A 245 10.38 13.96 15.31
C ASN A 245 11.36 12.84 15.71
N GLU A 246 10.94 11.89 16.56
CA GLU A 246 11.82 10.81 17.03
C GLU A 246 11.78 9.61 16.08
N ARG A 247 10.56 9.15 15.75
CA ARG A 247 10.34 8.06 14.82
C ARG A 247 9.29 8.49 13.77
N PRO A 248 9.66 8.89 12.55
CA PRO A 248 8.69 9.20 11.52
C PRO A 248 7.82 7.98 11.18
N ILE A 249 6.70 8.22 10.48
CA ILE A 249 5.94 7.13 9.85
C ILE A 249 6.82 6.48 8.78
N GLU A 250 6.80 5.16 8.67
CA GLU A 250 7.54 4.37 7.67
C GLU A 250 6.91 4.50 6.26
N ILE A 251 6.74 5.73 5.77
CA ILE A 251 6.05 6.07 4.52
C ILE A 251 6.58 5.26 3.34
N GLY A 252 7.90 5.12 3.22
CA GLY A 252 8.50 4.31 2.16
C GLY A 252 8.08 2.84 2.22
N GLN A 253 8.04 2.27 3.43
CA GLN A 253 7.60 0.88 3.65
C GLN A 253 6.12 0.68 3.32
N LEU A 254 5.27 1.63 3.70
CA LEU A 254 3.85 1.62 3.37
C LEU A 254 3.63 1.72 1.86
N GLU A 255 4.38 2.60 1.18
CA GLU A 255 4.31 2.81 -0.27
C GLU A 255 4.63 1.54 -1.06
N TRP A 256 5.70 0.80 -0.71
CA TRP A 256 6.01 -0.43 -1.43
C TRP A 256 5.22 -1.65 -0.94
N TYR A 257 4.71 -1.64 0.30
CA TYR A 257 3.82 -2.70 0.79
C TYR A 257 2.57 -2.83 -0.07
N LEU A 258 1.90 -1.73 -0.40
CA LEU A 258 0.63 -1.70 -1.13
C LEU A 258 0.62 -2.47 -2.48
N PRO A 259 1.55 -2.21 -3.43
CA PRO A 259 1.60 -2.97 -4.68
C PRO A 259 1.96 -4.45 -4.44
N GLU A 260 2.82 -4.75 -3.46
CA GLU A 260 3.24 -6.12 -3.17
C GLU A 260 2.11 -6.93 -2.52
N SER A 261 1.35 -6.30 -1.61
CA SER A 261 0.18 -6.89 -0.99
C SER A 261 -0.93 -7.16 -2.01
N GLU A 262 -1.19 -6.23 -2.94
CA GLU A 262 -2.16 -6.47 -4.02
C GLU A 262 -1.70 -7.61 -4.93
N ARG A 263 -0.39 -7.73 -5.21
CA ARG A 263 0.16 -8.85 -5.99
C ARG A 263 -0.05 -10.20 -5.30
N LEU A 264 0.07 -10.27 -3.97
CA LEU A 264 -0.18 -11.49 -3.19
C LEU A 264 -1.67 -11.85 -3.15
N LEU A 265 -2.54 -10.86 -2.99
CA LEU A 265 -3.99 -11.06 -2.94
C LEU A 265 -4.62 -11.33 -4.30
N ASN A 266 -4.03 -10.77 -5.36
CA ASN A 266 -4.50 -10.89 -6.73
C ASN A 266 -3.34 -11.18 -7.69
N PRO A 267 -2.77 -12.40 -7.65
CA PRO A 267 -1.60 -12.76 -8.46
C PRO A 267 -1.85 -12.70 -9.96
N TYR A 268 -3.11 -12.73 -10.39
CA TYR A 268 -3.52 -12.67 -11.78
C TYR A 268 -3.92 -11.26 -12.27
N ALA A 269 -3.88 -10.24 -11.41
CA ALA A 269 -4.30 -8.86 -11.74
C ALA A 269 -3.60 -8.26 -12.97
N LEU A 270 -2.34 -8.66 -13.20
CA LEU A 270 -1.54 -8.20 -14.34
C LEU A 270 -2.11 -8.69 -15.67
N PHE A 271 -2.78 -9.84 -15.70
CA PHE A 271 -3.43 -10.38 -16.89
C PHE A 271 -4.78 -9.72 -17.17
N ASP A 272 -5.44 -9.19 -16.14
CA ASP A 272 -6.77 -8.57 -16.26
C ASP A 272 -6.70 -7.10 -16.74
N GLN A 273 -5.59 -6.41 -16.47
CA GLN A 273 -5.29 -5.09 -17.05
C GLN A 273 -4.89 -5.15 -18.54
N GLY A 274 -4.82 -6.36 -19.10
CA GLY A 274 -4.49 -6.66 -20.50
C GLY A 274 -5.69 -7.11 -21.33
N LYS A 275 -6.92 -6.62 -21.07
CA LYS A 275 -7.97 -6.68 -22.10
C LYS A 275 -7.37 -6.06 -23.37
N ALA A 276 -7.21 -6.87 -24.41
CA ALA A 276 -6.49 -6.59 -25.65
C ALA A 276 -6.82 -5.19 -26.19
N ALA A 277 -6.12 -4.18 -25.71
CA ALA A 277 -6.17 -2.85 -26.27
C ALA A 277 -5.51 -2.98 -27.64
N ILE A 278 -6.22 -2.59 -28.68
CA ILE A 278 -5.66 -2.55 -30.03
C ILE A 278 -4.38 -1.72 -29.93
N SER A 279 -3.25 -2.29 -30.35
CA SER A 279 -1.95 -1.65 -30.26
C SER A 279 -2.02 -0.22 -30.82
N PRO A 280 -1.49 0.81 -30.14
CA PRO A 280 -1.44 2.17 -30.67
C PRO A 280 -0.80 2.25 -32.06
N TRP A 281 0.10 1.32 -32.39
CA TRP A 281 0.71 1.19 -33.71
C TRP A 281 -0.25 0.72 -34.79
N ALA A 282 -1.27 -0.08 -34.44
CA ALA A 282 -2.27 -0.59 -35.36
C ALA A 282 -3.38 0.43 -35.62
N VAL A 283 -3.79 1.19 -34.60
CA VAL A 283 -4.79 2.26 -34.77
C VAL A 283 -4.18 3.48 -35.46
N ALA A 284 -2.95 3.86 -35.04
CA ALA A 284 -2.15 4.95 -35.61
C ALA A 284 -2.78 6.36 -35.52
N ASP A 285 -3.66 6.58 -34.55
CA ASP A 285 -4.40 7.84 -34.33
C ASP A 285 -3.51 8.97 -33.81
N LYS A 286 -2.40 8.60 -33.17
CA LYS A 286 -1.44 9.51 -32.55
C LYS A 286 -0.07 9.35 -33.18
N PRO A 287 0.70 10.43 -33.30
CA PRO A 287 2.02 10.38 -33.90
C PRO A 287 3.01 9.58 -33.01
N PRO A 288 3.96 8.83 -33.59
CA PRO A 288 4.88 8.01 -32.82
C PRO A 288 5.92 8.85 -32.05
N ILE A 289 6.30 8.38 -30.87
CA ILE A 289 7.27 9.02 -29.96
C ILE A 289 8.49 8.11 -29.74
N ALA A 290 9.69 8.68 -29.83
CA ALA A 290 10.91 8.00 -29.45
C ALA A 290 11.33 8.40 -28.02
N VAL A 291 11.78 7.43 -27.24
CA VAL A 291 12.36 7.62 -25.90
C VAL A 291 13.79 7.11 -25.96
N VAL A 292 14.77 7.95 -25.63
CA VAL A 292 16.19 7.59 -25.62
C VAL A 292 16.64 7.34 -24.18
N GLY A 293 17.01 6.10 -23.89
CA GLY A 293 17.37 5.60 -22.55
C GLY A 293 16.21 4.90 -21.84
N SER A 294 16.50 3.76 -21.22
CA SER A 294 15.55 2.93 -20.45
C SER A 294 15.73 3.06 -18.93
N GLY A 295 16.35 4.14 -18.46
CA GLY A 295 16.36 4.49 -17.04
C GLY A 295 14.97 4.85 -16.50
N PRO A 296 14.85 5.24 -15.21
CA PRO A 296 13.57 5.53 -14.58
C PRO A 296 12.77 6.59 -15.37
N ALA A 297 13.41 7.69 -15.77
CA ALA A 297 12.77 8.75 -16.54
C ALA A 297 12.24 8.25 -17.90
N GLY A 298 13.01 7.41 -18.59
CA GLY A 298 12.62 6.85 -19.89
C GLY A 298 11.46 5.86 -19.78
N LEU A 299 11.53 4.93 -18.82
CA LEU A 299 10.47 3.95 -18.59
C LEU A 299 9.16 4.61 -18.15
N ILE A 300 9.21 5.63 -17.29
CA ILE A 300 8.00 6.38 -16.88
C ILE A 300 7.38 7.14 -18.05
N ASN A 301 8.20 7.85 -18.84
CA ASN A 301 7.70 8.54 -20.03
C ASN A 301 7.05 7.54 -21.00
N ALA A 302 7.73 6.41 -21.26
CA ALA A 302 7.18 5.37 -22.11
C ALA A 302 5.87 4.80 -21.59
N TYR A 303 5.78 4.50 -20.29
CA TYR A 303 4.56 4.01 -19.65
C TYR A 303 3.40 5.00 -19.79
N LEU A 304 3.60 6.27 -19.44
CA LEU A 304 2.54 7.29 -19.47
C LEU A 304 2.10 7.60 -20.90
N LEU A 305 3.03 7.73 -21.85
CA LEU A 305 2.73 7.98 -23.25
C LEU A 305 1.99 6.80 -23.90
N THR A 306 2.42 5.56 -23.61
CA THR A 306 1.74 4.37 -24.13
C THR A 306 0.35 4.23 -23.54
N LYS A 307 0.18 4.47 -22.22
CA LYS A 307 -1.15 4.52 -21.56
C LYS A 307 -2.05 5.60 -22.17
N ALA A 308 -1.48 6.72 -22.58
CA ALA A 308 -2.20 7.77 -23.30
C ALA A 308 -2.46 7.44 -24.78
N GLY A 309 -2.07 6.25 -25.27
CA GLY A 309 -2.35 5.77 -26.63
C GLY A 309 -1.37 6.25 -27.70
N PHE A 310 -0.18 6.76 -27.32
CA PHE A 310 0.87 7.05 -28.30
C PHE A 310 1.60 5.75 -28.70
N PRO A 311 1.97 5.57 -29.98
CA PRO A 311 2.95 4.57 -30.36
C PRO A 311 4.34 4.98 -29.85
N VAL A 312 4.91 4.20 -28.93
CA VAL A 312 6.19 4.52 -28.28
C VAL A 312 7.25 3.48 -28.58
N THR A 313 8.46 3.93 -28.93
CA THR A 313 9.65 3.09 -29.01
C THR A 313 10.73 3.62 -28.07
N VAL A 314 11.24 2.76 -27.19
CA VAL A 314 12.38 3.05 -26.31
C VAL A 314 13.66 2.51 -26.94
N PHE A 315 14.66 3.38 -27.12
CA PHE A 315 16.00 3.03 -27.60
C PHE A 315 16.96 2.99 -26.43
N GLU A 316 17.62 1.86 -26.21
CA GLU A 316 18.55 1.61 -25.11
C GLU A 316 19.92 1.17 -25.65
N ALA A 317 20.98 1.78 -25.12
CA ALA A 317 22.35 1.48 -25.52
C ALA A 317 22.81 0.11 -25.00
N PHE A 318 22.38 -0.29 -23.81
CA PHE A 318 22.71 -1.59 -23.22
C PHE A 318 21.83 -2.74 -23.75
N HIS A 319 22.25 -3.97 -23.46
CA HIS A 319 21.53 -5.18 -23.87
C HIS A 319 20.30 -5.47 -22.99
N THR A 320 20.26 -4.95 -21.76
CA THR A 320 19.13 -5.08 -20.83
C THR A 320 18.59 -3.72 -20.43
N LEU A 321 17.27 -3.66 -20.22
CA LEU A 321 16.55 -2.44 -19.89
C LEU A 321 16.61 -2.13 -18.38
N GLY A 322 16.50 -0.84 -18.02
CA GLY A 322 16.36 -0.38 -16.63
C GLY A 322 17.31 0.73 -16.21
N GLY A 323 18.38 0.98 -16.98
CA GLY A 323 19.41 1.96 -16.64
C GLY A 323 19.96 1.74 -15.22
N VAL A 324 20.06 2.81 -14.42
CA VAL A 324 20.59 2.74 -13.04
C VAL A 324 19.79 1.81 -12.13
N LEU A 325 18.50 1.60 -12.39
CA LEU A 325 17.68 0.68 -11.58
C LEU A 325 18.18 -0.76 -11.65
N ARG A 326 18.80 -1.15 -12.77
CA ARG A 326 19.34 -2.49 -13.01
C ARG A 326 20.86 -2.55 -12.87
N TYR A 327 21.56 -1.55 -13.38
CA TYR A 327 23.02 -1.56 -13.46
C TYR A 327 23.72 -0.82 -12.32
N GLY A 328 22.97 -0.05 -11.52
CA GLY A 328 23.52 0.73 -10.40
C GLY A 328 23.04 0.29 -9.04
N ILE A 329 21.74 0.05 -8.88
CA ILE A 329 21.15 -0.35 -7.60
C ILE A 329 21.25 -1.88 -7.44
N PRO A 330 21.88 -2.39 -6.37
CA PRO A 330 22.01 -3.84 -6.16
C PRO A 330 20.68 -4.54 -5.84
N GLU A 331 20.58 -5.83 -6.16
CA GLU A 331 19.36 -6.65 -5.97
C GLU A 331 18.95 -6.82 -4.50
N PHE A 332 19.91 -6.81 -3.59
CA PHE A 332 19.64 -6.86 -2.15
C PHE A 332 18.88 -5.62 -1.63
N ARG A 333 18.77 -4.57 -2.47
CA ARG A 333 17.99 -3.34 -2.21
C ARG A 333 16.79 -3.21 -3.16
N LEU A 334 16.96 -3.51 -4.44
CA LEU A 334 15.92 -3.36 -5.47
C LEU A 334 15.90 -4.58 -6.40
N PRO A 335 14.86 -5.43 -6.34
CA PRO A 335 14.80 -6.63 -7.18
C PRO A 335 14.65 -6.26 -8.66
N ASN A 336 15.43 -6.89 -9.53
CA ASN A 336 15.36 -6.67 -10.98
C ASN A 336 13.99 -7.02 -11.58
N THR A 337 13.26 -7.95 -10.96
CA THR A 337 11.92 -8.35 -11.36
C THR A 337 10.93 -7.17 -11.38
N LEU A 338 11.13 -6.16 -10.52
CA LEU A 338 10.30 -4.96 -10.52
C LEU A 338 10.49 -4.12 -11.79
N ILE A 339 11.71 -4.09 -12.33
CA ILE A 339 12.00 -3.44 -13.62
C ILE A 339 11.35 -4.23 -14.75
N ASP A 340 11.45 -5.55 -14.70
CA ASP A 340 10.86 -6.43 -15.72
C ASP A 340 9.33 -6.31 -15.77
N ASP A 341 8.66 -6.19 -14.62
CA ASP A 341 7.22 -5.93 -14.54
C ASP A 341 6.81 -4.63 -15.25
N VAL A 342 7.61 -3.57 -15.11
CA VAL A 342 7.33 -2.27 -15.73
C VAL A 342 7.50 -2.36 -17.23
N VAL A 343 8.59 -2.96 -17.69
CA VAL A 343 8.85 -3.23 -19.10
C VAL A 343 7.71 -4.05 -19.70
N GLN A 344 7.27 -5.10 -19.00
CA GLN A 344 6.20 -5.96 -19.49
C GLN A 344 4.86 -5.24 -19.57
N LYS A 345 4.52 -4.39 -18.60
CA LYS A 345 3.32 -3.53 -18.69
C LYS A 345 3.37 -2.62 -19.91
N ILE A 346 4.52 -2.02 -20.22
CA ILE A 346 4.69 -1.17 -21.41
C ILE A 346 4.50 -2.01 -22.69
N ARG A 347 5.10 -3.21 -22.76
CA ARG A 347 4.93 -4.13 -23.91
C ARG A 347 3.48 -4.54 -24.12
N LEU A 348 2.76 -4.87 -23.05
CA LEU A 348 1.35 -5.25 -23.11
C LEU A 348 0.46 -4.12 -23.64
N MET A 349 0.85 -2.86 -23.43
CA MET A 349 0.16 -1.70 -24.00
C MET A 349 0.64 -1.33 -25.43
N GLY A 350 1.54 -2.13 -26.03
CA GLY A 350 2.06 -1.92 -27.38
C GLY A 350 3.35 -1.10 -27.48
N GLY A 351 3.98 -0.74 -26.36
CA GLY A 351 5.28 -0.08 -26.37
C GLY A 351 6.39 -1.02 -26.86
N GLN A 352 7.30 -0.51 -27.68
CA GLN A 352 8.40 -1.25 -28.27
C GLN A 352 9.75 -0.87 -27.66
N PHE A 353 10.70 -1.80 -27.71
CA PHE A 353 12.04 -1.62 -27.16
C PHE A 353 13.09 -2.06 -28.18
N VAL A 354 14.11 -1.23 -28.37
CA VAL A 354 15.28 -1.53 -29.21
C VAL A 354 16.52 -1.40 -28.33
N THR A 355 17.08 -2.53 -27.94
CA THR A 355 18.31 -2.61 -27.12
C THR A 355 19.55 -2.63 -28.02
N ASN A 356 20.74 -2.49 -27.43
CA ASN A 356 22.02 -2.39 -28.15
C ASN A 356 22.03 -1.25 -29.20
N PHE A 357 21.26 -0.20 -28.96
CA PHE A 357 21.07 0.93 -29.86
C PHE A 357 21.60 2.21 -29.23
N LEU A 358 22.84 2.56 -29.59
CA LEU A 358 23.48 3.76 -29.07
C LEU A 358 23.10 4.97 -29.93
N VAL A 359 22.09 5.72 -29.51
CA VAL A 359 21.71 6.98 -30.14
C VAL A 359 22.90 7.94 -30.14
N GLY A 360 23.22 8.50 -31.31
CA GLY A 360 24.43 9.27 -31.59
C GLY A 360 25.57 8.48 -32.25
N LYS A 361 25.50 7.14 -32.25
CA LYS A 361 26.42 6.25 -32.99
C LYS A 361 25.68 5.36 -33.99
N THR A 362 24.64 4.67 -33.56
CA THR A 362 23.80 3.82 -34.42
C THR A 362 22.87 4.66 -35.30
N ALA A 363 22.26 5.70 -34.72
CA ALA A 363 21.53 6.74 -35.45
C ALA A 363 21.53 8.04 -34.66
N THR A 364 21.55 9.16 -35.37
CA THR A 364 21.40 10.51 -34.82
C THR A 364 19.93 10.83 -34.52
N LEU A 365 19.68 11.85 -33.69
CA LEU A 365 18.32 12.33 -33.43
C LEU A 365 17.60 12.79 -34.71
N ALA A 366 18.34 13.34 -35.69
CA ALA A 366 17.80 13.75 -36.97
C ALA A 366 17.36 12.55 -37.82
N GLU A 367 18.08 11.43 -37.77
CA GLU A 367 17.70 10.18 -38.43
C GLU A 367 16.47 9.56 -37.78
N ILE A 368 16.40 9.53 -36.44
CA ILE A 368 15.22 9.07 -35.71
C ILE A 368 13.99 9.91 -36.09
N LYS A 369 14.13 11.24 -36.14
CA LYS A 369 13.03 12.12 -36.57
C LYS A 369 12.62 11.86 -38.04
N ARG A 370 13.58 11.66 -38.94
CA ARG A 370 13.32 11.32 -40.35
C ARG A 370 12.68 9.94 -40.51
N ALA A 371 12.90 9.01 -39.58
CA ALA A 371 12.26 7.71 -39.56
C ALA A 371 10.77 7.76 -39.13
N GLY A 372 10.22 8.95 -38.86
CA GLY A 372 8.79 9.17 -38.64
C GLY A 372 8.40 9.55 -37.22
N PHE A 373 9.34 9.57 -36.26
CA PHE A 373 9.04 9.97 -34.88
C PHE A 373 8.79 11.48 -34.77
N TRP A 374 7.65 11.86 -34.20
CA TRP A 374 7.24 13.26 -34.09
C TRP A 374 8.00 14.04 -33.02
N LYS A 375 8.21 13.40 -31.86
CA LYS A 375 9.01 13.94 -30.76
C LYS A 375 9.95 12.86 -30.23
N ILE A 376 11.03 13.34 -29.61
CA ILE A 376 12.04 12.50 -28.99
C ILE A 376 12.23 13.00 -27.56
N PHE A 377 12.01 12.12 -26.58
CA PHE A 377 12.40 12.35 -25.20
C PHE A 377 13.82 11.81 -24.98
N VAL A 378 14.69 12.58 -24.34
CA VAL A 378 16.08 12.19 -24.07
C VAL A 378 16.27 12.02 -22.56
N GLY A 379 16.37 10.78 -22.12
CA GLY A 379 16.55 10.37 -20.73
C GLY A 379 17.79 9.51 -20.55
N THR A 380 18.93 9.95 -21.08
CA THR A 380 20.20 9.19 -21.11
C THR A 380 20.90 9.09 -19.76
N GLY A 381 20.44 9.83 -18.75
CA GLY A 381 21.06 9.88 -17.43
C GLY A 381 22.45 10.51 -17.43
N ALA A 382 23.22 10.25 -16.37
CA ALA A 382 24.58 10.74 -16.16
C ALA A 382 25.54 9.56 -15.91
N GLY A 383 25.80 8.77 -16.95
CA GLY A 383 26.57 7.51 -16.84
C GLY A 383 28.09 7.65 -16.83
N LEU A 384 28.64 8.86 -17.02
CA LEU A 384 30.08 9.08 -17.02
C LEU A 384 30.61 9.30 -15.59
N PRO A 385 31.63 8.54 -15.14
CA PRO A 385 32.23 8.76 -13.84
C PRO A 385 33.02 10.07 -13.82
N ARG A 386 33.10 10.70 -12.63
CA ARG A 386 34.02 11.80 -12.38
C ARG A 386 35.35 11.24 -11.89
N PHE A 387 36.37 11.27 -12.74
CA PHE A 387 37.72 10.88 -12.36
C PHE A 387 38.34 11.92 -11.42
N MET A 388 39.03 11.45 -10.38
CA MET A 388 39.67 12.32 -9.38
C MET A 388 40.95 12.99 -9.90
N ASN A 389 41.47 12.58 -11.06
CA ASN A 389 42.72 13.05 -11.65
C ASN A 389 43.93 12.94 -10.68
N ILE A 390 43.94 11.88 -9.87
CA ILE A 390 45.06 11.54 -9.00
C ILE A 390 46.04 10.67 -9.81
N PRO A 391 47.36 10.88 -9.73
CA PRO A 391 48.33 10.00 -10.38
C PRO A 391 48.28 8.57 -9.82
N GLY A 392 48.33 7.58 -10.72
CA GLY A 392 48.14 6.16 -10.39
C GLY A 392 46.70 5.72 -10.59
#